data_AF-G9ZJT1-F1
#
_entry.id   AF-G9ZJT1-F1
#
_cell.length_a   1.000
_cell.length_b   1.000
_cell.length_c   1.000
_cell.angle_alpha   90.00
_cell.angle_beta   90.00
_cell.angle_gamma   90.00
#
_symmetry.space_group_name_H-M   'P 1'
#
loop_
_entity.id
_entity.type
_entity.pdbx_description
1 polymer ?
#
loop_
_entity_poly.entity_id
_entity_poly.type
_entity_poly.pdbx_seq_one_letter_code
_entity_poly.pdbx_strand_id
1 'polypeptide(L)'
;MHISPQEYLLYLQYLGLAIVLEAVFAAAYLHSTPNAELRLTREGNTACALSFGGALIGFSLPLAASIRQSVQLVDFILWGVVAAVIQIALYHITTPHHQKRQPRTRQ
;
A
#
# COMPACT_ATOMS: atom_id res chain seq x y z
N MET A 1 -7.17 32.32 9.53
CA MET A 1 -7.64 31.26 8.62
C MET A 1 -8.96 30.75 9.19
N HIS A 2 -10.10 31.14 8.59
CA HIS A 2 -11.40 30.65 9.01
C HIS A 2 -11.73 29.44 8.13
N ILE A 3 -11.51 28.24 8.65
CA ILE A 3 -11.81 27.00 7.94
C ILE A 3 -13.32 26.82 7.98
N SER A 4 -13.94 26.85 6.81
CA SER A 4 -15.38 26.69 6.64
C SER A 4 -15.80 25.21 6.82
N PRO A 5 -17.02 24.92 7.32
CA PRO A 5 -17.47 23.54 7.55
C PRO A 5 -17.39 22.62 6.32
N GLN A 6 -17.57 23.20 5.13
CA GLN A 6 -17.40 22.53 3.84
C GLN A 6 -15.97 22.07 3.56
N GLU A 7 -14.96 22.84 3.97
CA GLU A 7 -13.54 22.45 3.82
C GLU A 7 -13.20 21.29 4.76
N TYR A 8 -13.76 21.27 5.97
CA TYR A 8 -13.66 20.11 6.86
C TYR A 8 -14.29 18.86 6.26
N LEU A 9 -15.46 18.99 5.64
CA LEU A 9 -16.13 17.86 5.00
C LEU A 9 -15.31 17.30 3.83
N LEU A 10 -14.74 18.17 2.99
CA LEU A 10 -13.84 17.78 1.90
C LEU A 10 -12.60 17.07 2.45
N TYR A 11 -11.97 17.61 3.50
CA TYR A 11 -10.84 16.95 4.15
C TYR A 11 -11.19 15.53 4.63
N LEU A 12 -12.34 15.36 5.28
CA LEU A 12 -12.81 14.04 5.75
C LEU A 12 -13.10 13.08 4.59
N GLN A 13 -13.60 13.59 3.45
CA GLN A 13 -13.81 12.78 2.24
C GLN A 13 -12.49 12.28 1.66
N TYR A 14 -11.49 13.17 1.50
CA TYR A 14 -10.16 12.77 1.03
C TYR A 14 -9.48 11.82 2.01
N LEU A 15 -9.57 12.08 3.32
CA LEU A 15 -9.03 11.21 4.35
C LEU A 15 -9.70 9.83 4.33
N GLY A 16 -11.02 9.79 4.23
CA GLY A 16 -11.78 8.55 4.14
C GLY A 16 -11.43 7.73 2.91
N LEU A 17 -11.34 8.36 1.74
CA LEU A 17 -10.91 7.69 0.51
C LEU A 17 -9.44 7.24 0.59
N ALA A 18 -8.55 8.02 1.20
CA ALA A 18 -7.16 7.62 1.41
C ALA A 18 -7.07 6.36 2.26
N ILE A 19 -7.83 6.27 3.37
CA ILE A 19 -7.91 5.06 4.20
C ILE A 19 -8.44 3.87 3.41
N VAL A 20 -9.49 4.06 2.60
CA VAL A 20 -10.05 3.01 1.75
C VAL A 20 -9.02 2.53 0.72
N LEU A 21 -8.34 3.44 0.03
CA LEU A 21 -7.31 3.09 -0.95
C LEU A 21 -6.12 2.40 -0.30
N GLU A 22 -5.67 2.88 0.86
CA GLU A 22 -4.60 2.25 1.66
C GLU A 22 -4.98 0.83 2.08
N ALA A 23 -6.22 0.62 2.54
CA ALA A 23 -6.71 -0.71 2.91
C ALA A 23 -6.82 -1.65 1.70
N VAL A 24 -7.28 -1.15 0.55
CA VAL A 24 -7.34 -1.91 -0.71
C VAL A 24 -5.94 -2.27 -1.18
N PHE A 25 -4.99 -1.34 -1.13
CA PHE A 25 -3.58 -1.58 -1.42
C PHE A 25 -3.00 -2.63 -0.48
N ALA A 26 -3.24 -2.52 0.83
CA ALA A 26 -2.79 -3.48 1.82
C ALA A 26 -3.30 -4.90 1.52
N ALA A 27 -4.59 -5.03 1.18
CA ALA A 27 -5.19 -6.31 0.81
C ALA A 27 -4.61 -6.87 -0.50
N ALA A 28 -4.42 -6.03 -1.52
CA ALA A 28 -3.83 -6.41 -2.80
C ALA A 28 -2.36 -6.83 -2.64
N TYR A 29 -1.59 -6.07 -1.85
CA TYR A 29 -0.22 -6.39 -1.48
C TYR A 29 -0.16 -7.75 -0.80
N LEU A 30 -0.99 -7.96 0.23
CA LEU A 30 -1.02 -9.21 0.98
C LEU A 30 -1.45 -10.42 0.13
N HIS A 31 -2.36 -10.22 -0.82
CA HIS A 31 -2.74 -11.26 -1.78
C HIS A 31 -1.62 -11.58 -2.79
N SER A 32 -0.82 -10.57 -3.15
CA SER A 32 0.32 -10.71 -4.07
C SER A 32 1.52 -11.37 -3.38
N THR A 33 1.65 -11.18 -2.07
CA THR A 33 2.68 -11.79 -1.23
C THR A 33 2.42 -13.29 -1.03
N PRO A 34 3.44 -14.17 -1.10
CA PRO A 34 3.26 -15.60 -0.85
C PRO A 34 2.64 -15.88 0.53
N ASN A 35 1.64 -16.76 0.60
CA ASN A 35 0.98 -17.16 1.86
C ASN A 35 1.95 -17.60 2.98
N ALA A 36 3.15 -18.06 2.61
CA ALA A 36 4.21 -18.42 3.55
C ALA A 36 4.75 -17.20 4.33
N GLU A 37 4.93 -16.04 3.68
CA GLU A 37 5.39 -14.80 4.31
C GLU A 37 4.35 -14.24 5.30
N LEU A 38 3.06 -14.37 4.97
CA LEU A 38 2.00 -14.00 5.89
C LEU A 38 1.97 -14.88 7.16
N ARG A 39 2.25 -16.18 6.99
CA ARG A 39 2.39 -17.09 8.14
C ARG A 39 3.64 -16.75 8.96
N LEU A 40 4.76 -16.46 8.30
CA LEU A 40 6.00 -16.03 8.97
C LEU A 40 5.83 -14.71 9.74
N THR A 41 5.04 -13.77 9.22
CA THR A 41 4.66 -12.54 9.95
C THR A 41 3.93 -12.87 11.25
N ARG A 42 2.99 -13.83 11.20
CA ARG A 42 2.26 -14.29 12.39
C ARG A 42 3.12 -15.10 13.36
N GLU A 43 4.17 -15.75 12.86
CA GLU A 43 5.18 -16.46 13.65
C GLU A 43 6.24 -15.49 14.27
N GLY A 44 6.08 -14.17 14.10
CA GLY A 44 6.94 -13.16 14.71
C GLY A 44 8.15 -12.74 13.87
N ASN A 45 8.16 -13.05 12.57
CA ASN A 45 9.22 -12.58 11.68
C ASN A 45 9.14 -11.07 11.46
N THR A 46 10.03 -10.35 12.15
CA THR A 46 10.15 -8.89 12.08
C THR A 46 10.48 -8.37 10.68
N ALA A 47 11.22 -9.11 9.86
CA ALA A 47 11.56 -8.69 8.51
C ALA A 47 10.32 -8.62 7.60
N CYS A 48 9.40 -9.56 7.75
CA CYS A 48 8.16 -9.57 6.97
C CYS A 48 7.19 -8.46 7.43
N ALA A 49 7.07 -8.27 8.74
CA ALA A 49 6.30 -7.17 9.32
C ALA A 49 6.84 -5.79 8.89
N LEU A 50 8.17 -5.63 8.89
CA LEU A 50 8.84 -4.41 8.46
C LEU A 50 8.63 -4.14 6.97
N SER A 51 8.69 -5.17 6.13
CA SER A 51 8.45 -5.04 4.69
C SER A 51 7.02 -4.61 4.39
N PHE A 52 6.04 -5.21 5.07
CA PHE A 52 4.63 -4.81 4.95
C PHE A 52 4.40 -3.38 5.46
N GLY A 53 4.90 -3.04 6.64
CA GLY A 53 4.78 -1.68 7.18
C GLY A 53 5.47 -0.63 6.29
N GLY A 54 6.63 -0.97 5.74
CA GLY A 54 7.34 -0.13 4.77
C GLY A 54 6.55 0.08 3.48
N ALA A 55 5.84 -0.94 2.99
CA ALA A 55 4.96 -0.81 1.83
C ALA A 55 3.80 0.16 2.09
N LEU A 56 3.14 0.06 3.25
CA LEU A 56 2.06 0.99 3.64
C LEU A 56 2.56 2.43 3.77
N ILE A 57 3.68 2.64 4.48
CA ILE A 57 4.29 3.97 4.59
C ILE A 57 4.67 4.49 3.19
N GLY A 58 5.23 3.63 2.35
CA GLY A 58 5.58 3.96 0.96
C GLY A 58 4.37 4.39 0.12
N PHE A 59 3.21 3.78 0.32
CA PHE A 59 1.97 4.11 -0.41
C PHE A 59 1.28 5.38 0.11
N SER A 60 1.45 5.70 1.39
CA SER A 60 0.92 6.93 1.96
C SER A 60 1.48 8.20 1.30
N LEU A 61 2.72 8.15 0.80
CA LEU A 61 3.40 9.27 0.13
C LEU A 61 2.72 9.67 -1.20
N PRO A 62 2.50 8.76 -2.16
CA PRO A 62 1.76 9.08 -3.37
C PRO A 62 0.28 9.39 -3.10
N LEU A 63 -0.34 8.86 -2.04
CA LEU A 63 -1.67 9.33 -1.62
C LEU A 63 -1.63 10.81 -1.18
N ALA A 64 -0.65 11.22 -0.38
CA ALA A 64 -0.48 12.62 -0.02
C ALA A 64 -0.17 13.52 -1.24
N ALA A 65 0.65 13.04 -2.17
CA ALA A 65 0.96 13.75 -3.41
C ALA A 65 -0.29 13.88 -4.32
N SER A 66 -1.11 12.82 -4.40
CA SER A 66 -2.33 12.82 -5.19
C SER A 66 -3.38 13.77 -4.63
N ILE A 67 -3.57 13.86 -3.31
CA ILE A 67 -4.45 14.87 -2.68
C ILE A 67 -4.01 16.29 -3.07
N ARG A 68 -2.70 16.55 -3.13
CA ARG A 68 -2.16 17.87 -3.47
C ARG A 68 -2.37 18.28 -4.94
N GLN A 69 -2.36 17.32 -5.86
CA GLN A 69 -2.54 17.59 -7.30
C GLN A 69 -3.99 17.48 -7.78
N SER A 70 -4.88 16.89 -6.98
CA SER A 70 -6.25 16.60 -7.40
C SER A 70 -7.18 17.76 -7.13
N VAL A 71 -7.90 18.20 -8.16
CA VAL A 71 -8.99 19.18 -8.03
C VAL A 71 -10.30 18.47 -7.68
N GLN A 72 -10.48 17.24 -8.18
CA GLN A 72 -11.66 16.41 -7.94
C GLN A 72 -11.31 15.10 -7.22
N LEU A 73 -12.25 14.56 -6.43
CA LEU A 73 -12.10 13.27 -5.72
C LEU A 73 -11.82 12.10 -6.68
N VAL A 74 -12.35 12.16 -7.91
CA VAL A 74 -12.13 11.13 -8.94
C VAL A 74 -10.67 11.11 -9.39
N ASP A 75 -10.06 12.29 -9.58
CA ASP A 75 -8.65 12.39 -9.96
C ASP A 75 -7.75 11.78 -8.88
N PHE A 76 -8.09 12.03 -7.61
CA PHE A 76 -7.39 11.44 -6.47
C PHE A 76 -7.43 9.92 -6.49
N ILE A 77 -8.61 9.34 -6.72
CA ILE A 77 -8.77 7.88 -6.83
C ILE A 77 -7.94 7.33 -8.00
N LEU A 78 -7.97 7.98 -9.17
CA LEU A 78 -7.21 7.55 -10.34
C LEU A 78 -5.70 7.53 -10.03
N TRP A 79 -5.18 8.61 -9.45
CA TRP A 79 -3.77 8.68 -9.06
C TRP A 79 -3.40 7.67 -7.98
N GLY A 80 -4.27 7.45 -6.99
CA GLY A 80 -4.06 6.43 -5.97
C GLY A 80 -3.99 5.02 -6.55
N VAL A 81 -4.88 4.68 -7.50
CA VAL A 81 -4.86 3.39 -8.20
C VAL A 81 -3.59 3.24 -9.03
N VAL A 82 -3.19 4.27 -9.77
CA VAL A 82 -1.93 4.24 -10.56
C VAL A 82 -0.74 4.01 -9.65
N ALA A 83 -0.66 4.71 -8.52
CA ALA A 83 0.40 4.53 -7.55
C ALA A 83 0.43 3.11 -6.97
N ALA A 84 -0.73 2.54 -6.63
CA ALA A 84 -0.84 1.18 -6.11
C ALA A 84 -0.34 0.15 -7.13
N VAL A 85 -0.74 0.29 -8.40
CA VAL A 85 -0.30 -0.59 -9.49
C VAL A 85 1.22 -0.50 -9.67
N ILE A 86 1.78 0.70 -9.71
CA ILE A 86 3.23 0.89 -9.85
C ILE A 86 3.97 0.26 -8.67
N GLN A 87 3.50 0.47 -7.45
CA GLN A 87 4.16 -0.05 -6.26
C GLN A 87 4.13 -1.58 -6.19
N ILE A 88 3.00 -2.22 -6.54
CA ILE A 88 2.89 -3.67 -6.64
C ILE A 88 3.80 -4.20 -7.76
N ALA A 89 3.81 -3.55 -8.92
CA ALA A 89 4.68 -3.94 -10.03
C ALA A 89 6.16 -3.89 -9.63
N LEU A 90 6.57 -2.82 -8.93
CA LEU A 90 7.93 -2.69 -8.42
C LEU A 90 8.28 -3.81 -7.43
N TYR A 91 7.38 -4.15 -6.50
CA TYR A 91 7.59 -5.28 -5.58
C TYR A 91 7.87 -6.59 -6.34
N HIS A 92 7.11 -6.88 -7.40
CA HIS A 92 7.35 -8.08 -8.22
C HIS A 92 8.66 -8.04 -9.00
N ILE A 93 9.11 -6.86 -9.44
CA ILE A 93 10.38 -6.69 -10.15
C ILE A 93 11.56 -6.86 -9.19
N THR A 94 11.49 -6.26 -8.00
CA THR A 94 12.56 -6.33 -6.99
C THR A 94 12.63 -7.67 -6.28
N THR A 95 11.50 -8.37 -6.21
CA THR A 95 11.38 -9.71 -5.63
C THR A 95 11.13 -10.71 -6.76
N PRO A 96 12.11 -10.94 -7.66
CA PRO A 96 11.95 -11.94 -8.70
C PRO A 96 11.74 -13.31 -8.05
N HIS A 97 10.85 -14.11 -8.65
CA HIS A 97 10.35 -15.44 -8.24
C HIS A 97 11.39 -16.54 -7.89
N HIS A 98 12.67 -16.22 -7.67
CA HIS A 98 13.74 -17.14 -7.30
C HIS A 98 13.51 -17.88 -5.97
N GLN A 99 12.53 -17.46 -5.16
CA GLN A 99 12.20 -18.17 -3.90
C GLN A 99 11.36 -19.46 -4.09
N LYS A 100 11.08 -19.89 -5.33
CA LYS A 100 10.49 -21.24 -5.58
C LYS A 100 11.49 -22.39 -5.52
N ARG A 101 12.78 -22.16 -5.22
CA ARG A 101 13.78 -23.24 -5.13
C ARG A 101 14.75 -23.06 -3.97
N GLN A 102 14.27 -23.15 -2.74
CA GLN A 102 15.07 -23.79 -1.70
C GLN A 102 14.39 -25.10 -1.33
N PRO A 103 14.79 -26.23 -1.94
CA PRO A 103 14.55 -27.52 -1.31
C PRO A 103 15.24 -27.44 0.04
N ARG A 104 14.46 -27.56 1.11
CA ARG A 104 14.98 -27.79 2.47
C ARG A 104 15.62 -29.18 2.47
N THR A 105 16.81 -29.29 1.92
CA THR A 105 17.67 -30.46 2.04
C THR A 105 19.00 -30.03 2.64
N ARG A 106 19.21 -30.52 3.87
CA ARG A 106 20.43 -30.49 4.69
C ARG A 106 20.72 -29.12 5.32
N GLN A 107 20.84 -28.97 6.64
CA GLN A 107 21.22 -29.91 7.71
C GLN A 107 20.33 -29.75 8.95
#